data_AF-A0A2N0L1I4-F1
#
_entry.id   AF-A0A2N0L1I4-F1
#
_cell.length_a   1.000
_cell.length_b   1.000
_cell.length_c   1.000
_cell.angle_alpha   90.00
_cell.angle_beta   90.00
_cell.angle_gamma   90.00
#
_symmetry.space_group_name_H-M   'P 1'
#
loop_
_entity.id
_entity.type
_entity.pdbx_description
1 polymer ?
#
loop_
_entity_poly.entity_id
_entity_poly.type
_entity_poly.pdbx_seq_one_letter_code
_entity_poly.pdbx_strand_id
1 'polypeptide(L)'
;MATVTEHQTYWEKAKDSGFDLGWLNQLKENVVGQEVAEVSDNLTGRVEGSIPRPGVAQFGAYPFRTKKEVWGYNLRKLYEEFVTRQWSSATDIPWETLEELPDDIEAAECQLATFFAQVEFVAADVPGRFISTMSPDYQEVRMALLGQVMDESRHLDVFRKRALANGGGLMRMIDSVTDVVGGSTDNAREYTELSTRMHIVGEGNVLTLFRLGELMAYNEAEKAIYRRCAQDEARHVAIGVLHARYMKECSPERIEEMHSYLDEAENRQSSGAGGENPAARNMLTSEALAVLLGGGKDKADEGQKILMAVRQKQVKEYFQRLKSAGLDDRITNGRVNPSLLEAYNSA
;
A
#
# COMPACT_ATOMS: atom_id res chain seq x y z
N MET A 1 7.12 76.50 -15.80
CA MET A 1 7.55 75.21 -16.40
C MET A 1 7.23 74.13 -15.39
N ALA A 2 6.27 73.26 -15.66
CA ALA A 2 6.03 72.10 -14.79
C ALA A 2 7.13 71.09 -15.07
N THR A 3 8.00 70.83 -14.07
CA THR A 3 8.93 69.71 -14.12
C THR A 3 8.11 68.43 -14.09
N VAL A 4 8.06 67.73 -15.21
CA VAL A 4 7.56 66.37 -15.29
C VAL A 4 8.54 65.52 -14.48
N THR A 5 8.15 65.12 -13.28
CA THR A 5 8.88 64.11 -12.52
C THR A 5 8.77 62.82 -13.32
N GLU A 6 9.87 62.38 -13.94
CA GLU A 6 9.92 61.05 -14.56
C GLU A 6 9.64 60.02 -13.47
N HIS A 7 8.42 59.47 -13.50
CA HIS A 7 8.04 58.40 -12.60
C HIS A 7 8.72 57.12 -13.10
N GLN A 8 9.93 56.90 -12.62
CA GLN A 8 10.62 55.64 -12.79
C GLN A 8 9.74 54.53 -12.20
N THR A 9 9.41 53.56 -13.04
CA THR A 9 8.58 52.41 -12.69
C THR A 9 9.26 51.57 -11.61
N TYR A 10 8.47 50.76 -10.90
CA TYR A 10 9.01 49.75 -9.97
C TYR A 10 10.10 48.91 -10.64
N TRP A 11 9.89 48.56 -11.91
CA TRP A 11 10.78 47.63 -12.61
C TRP A 11 12.13 48.23 -12.96
N GLU A 12 12.16 49.50 -13.34
CA GLU A 12 13.40 50.24 -13.57
C GLU A 12 14.20 50.39 -12.26
N LYS A 13 13.54 50.71 -11.14
CA LYS A 13 14.20 50.78 -9.81
C LYS A 13 14.76 49.44 -9.36
N ALA A 14 14.03 48.35 -9.60
CA ALA A 14 14.48 47.01 -9.25
C ALA A 14 15.69 46.60 -10.11
N LYS A 15 15.68 46.89 -11.40
CA LYS A 15 16.82 46.64 -12.30
C LYS A 15 18.06 47.43 -11.90
N ASP A 16 17.91 48.70 -11.56
CA ASP A 16 19.01 49.53 -11.03
C ASP A 16 19.57 49.00 -9.71
N SER A 17 18.73 48.31 -8.93
CA SER A 17 19.13 47.62 -7.68
C SER A 17 19.75 46.24 -7.93
N GLY A 18 20.02 45.87 -9.19
CA GLY A 18 20.62 44.59 -9.57
C GLY A 18 19.64 43.42 -9.67
N PHE A 19 18.32 43.67 -9.63
CA PHE A 19 17.33 42.63 -9.86
C PHE A 19 17.30 42.28 -11.35
N ASP A 20 17.50 41.00 -11.66
CA ASP A 20 17.51 40.47 -13.02
C ASP A 20 16.40 39.42 -13.20
N LEU A 21 15.76 39.44 -14.37
CA LEU A 21 14.76 38.45 -14.79
C LEU A 21 15.34 37.42 -15.77
N GLY A 22 16.66 37.37 -15.95
CA GLY A 22 17.35 36.38 -16.77
C GLY A 22 17.05 34.94 -16.37
N TRP A 23 16.68 34.68 -15.11
CA TRP A 23 16.20 33.38 -14.66
C TRP A 23 14.95 32.89 -15.42
N LEU A 24 14.14 33.78 -16.02
CA LEU A 24 13.03 33.37 -16.89
C LEU A 24 13.49 32.59 -18.14
N ASN A 25 14.73 32.79 -18.59
CA ASN A 25 15.31 32.04 -19.70
C ASN A 25 15.53 30.56 -19.35
N GLN A 26 15.60 30.23 -18.05
CA GLN A 26 15.76 28.85 -17.58
C GLN A 26 14.66 27.92 -18.07
N LEU A 27 13.44 28.41 -18.32
CA LEU A 27 12.35 27.60 -18.87
C LEU A 27 12.66 27.09 -20.29
N LYS A 28 13.42 27.87 -21.07
CA LYS A 28 13.86 27.48 -22.42
C LYS A 28 15.08 26.55 -22.38
N GLU A 29 15.91 26.71 -21.34
CA GLU A 29 17.19 26.01 -21.20
C GLU A 29 17.04 24.66 -20.47
N ASN A 30 16.04 24.51 -19.60
CA ASN A 30 15.79 23.32 -18.80
C ASN A 30 14.42 22.71 -19.11
N VAL A 31 14.31 22.13 -20.31
CA VAL A 31 13.13 21.35 -20.72
C VAL A 31 13.22 19.96 -20.08
N VAL A 32 12.32 19.66 -19.16
CA VAL A 32 12.28 18.37 -18.45
C VAL A 32 11.83 17.27 -19.42
N GLY A 33 12.68 16.26 -19.59
CA GLY A 33 12.40 15.08 -20.41
C GLY A 33 11.56 14.02 -19.69
N GLN A 34 11.26 12.91 -20.37
CA GLN A 34 10.57 11.76 -19.77
C GLN A 34 11.54 10.69 -19.25
N GLU A 35 12.83 10.81 -19.55
CA GLU A 35 13.83 9.83 -19.14
C GLU A 35 14.31 10.11 -17.72
N VAL A 36 14.17 9.10 -16.86
CA VAL A 36 14.69 9.11 -15.50
C VAL A 36 16.05 8.42 -15.49
N ALA A 37 17.06 9.12 -14.97
CA ALA A 37 18.44 8.65 -14.89
C ALA A 37 18.56 7.36 -14.09
N GLU A 38 19.46 6.47 -14.52
CA GLU A 38 19.67 5.17 -13.85
C GLU A 38 20.32 5.32 -12.47
N VAL A 39 21.14 6.35 -12.27
CA VAL A 39 21.79 6.67 -10.98
C VAL A 39 21.56 8.14 -10.66
N SER A 40 21.22 8.42 -9.40
CA SER A 40 21.04 9.79 -8.90
C SER A 40 22.24 10.26 -8.09
N ASP A 41 22.80 11.41 -8.49
CA ASP A 41 23.79 12.16 -7.73
C ASP A 41 23.15 13.24 -6.83
N ASN A 42 21.81 13.30 -6.79
CA ASN A 42 21.08 14.30 -6.03
C ASN A 42 21.06 13.97 -4.52
N LEU A 43 21.85 14.74 -3.77
CA LEU A 43 21.93 14.67 -2.30
C LEU A 43 21.45 15.96 -1.62
N THR A 44 20.67 16.78 -2.34
CA THR A 44 20.34 18.16 -1.91
C THR A 44 18.86 18.38 -1.63
N GLY A 45 18.03 17.34 -1.78
CA GLY A 45 16.57 17.48 -1.71
C GLY A 45 15.96 18.22 -2.90
N ARG A 46 16.76 18.54 -3.93
CA ARG A 46 16.30 19.11 -5.19
C ARG A 46 15.19 18.23 -5.76
N VAL A 47 14.10 18.84 -6.21
CA VAL A 47 13.00 18.10 -6.85
C VAL A 47 13.44 17.62 -8.23
N GLU A 48 12.96 16.46 -8.66
CA GLU A 48 13.18 15.92 -10.01
C GLU A 48 12.92 17.00 -11.09
N GLY A 49 13.75 16.98 -12.14
CA GLY A 49 13.68 17.96 -13.24
C GLY A 49 14.11 19.40 -12.92
N SER A 50 14.26 19.80 -11.65
CA SER A 50 14.65 21.19 -11.31
C SER A 50 16.14 21.46 -11.51
N ILE A 51 16.52 22.72 -11.75
CA ILE A 51 17.94 23.07 -12.03
C ILE A 51 18.76 22.98 -10.73
N PRO A 52 19.91 22.27 -10.73
CA PRO A 52 20.78 22.21 -9.56
C PRO A 52 21.39 23.58 -9.25
N ARG A 53 21.37 23.98 -7.98
CA ARG A 53 22.06 25.18 -7.50
C ARG A 53 23.49 24.81 -7.05
N PRO A 54 24.54 25.38 -7.68
CA PRO A 54 25.91 25.14 -7.25
C PRO A 54 26.14 25.54 -5.79
N GLY A 55 26.93 24.74 -5.06
CA GLY A 55 27.33 25.03 -3.67
C GLY A 55 26.26 24.76 -2.61
N VAL A 56 25.12 24.16 -2.95
CA VAL A 56 24.16 23.69 -1.95
C VAL A 56 24.76 22.52 -1.16
N ALA A 57 24.63 22.58 0.17
CA ALA A 57 25.08 21.52 1.05
C ALA A 57 24.32 20.22 0.76
N GLN A 58 25.06 19.11 0.74
CA GLN A 58 24.48 17.78 0.59
C GLN A 58 24.04 17.27 1.96
N PHE A 59 22.73 17.21 2.19
CA PHE A 59 22.13 16.71 3.44
C PHE A 59 21.23 15.49 3.23
N GLY A 60 20.96 15.12 1.97
CA GLY A 60 20.19 13.93 1.63
C GLY A 60 20.95 12.67 2.03
N ALA A 61 20.36 11.87 2.91
CA ALA A 61 20.85 10.54 3.28
C ALA A 61 20.00 9.48 2.58
N TYR A 62 20.07 9.46 1.24
CA TYR A 62 19.30 8.52 0.41
C TYR A 62 20.12 7.24 0.18
N PRO A 63 19.82 6.10 0.85
CA PRO A 63 20.45 4.83 0.51
C PRO A 63 20.05 4.33 -0.87
N PHE A 64 18.82 4.60 -1.34
CA PHE A 64 18.37 4.15 -2.67
C PHE A 64 18.59 5.24 -3.72
N ARG A 65 19.65 5.06 -4.51
CA ARG A 65 20.12 6.02 -5.53
C ARG A 65 20.33 5.37 -6.89
N THR A 66 19.91 4.12 -7.05
CA THR A 66 19.87 3.45 -8.34
C THR A 66 18.42 3.15 -8.68
N LYS A 67 18.00 3.53 -9.89
CA LYS A 67 16.61 3.38 -10.34
C LYS A 67 16.15 1.93 -10.25
N LYS A 68 17.03 1.00 -10.65
CA LYS A 68 16.74 -0.43 -10.60
C LYS A 68 16.35 -0.98 -9.22
N GLU A 69 16.68 -0.28 -8.13
CA GLU A 69 16.37 -0.69 -6.76
C GLU A 69 14.93 -0.37 -6.36
N VAL A 70 14.29 0.62 -7.00
CA VAL A 70 13.04 1.21 -6.51
C VAL A 70 11.95 1.39 -7.57
N TRP A 71 12.30 1.27 -8.85
CA TRP A 71 11.42 1.68 -9.93
C TRP A 71 10.34 0.65 -10.29
N GLY A 72 9.33 1.09 -11.04
CA GLY A 72 8.28 0.22 -11.57
C GLY A 72 7.64 0.84 -12.81
N TYR A 73 6.95 0.02 -13.60
CA TYR A 73 6.29 0.49 -14.81
C TYR A 73 5.06 1.36 -14.48
N ASN A 74 4.78 2.38 -15.30
CA ASN A 74 3.54 3.17 -15.29
C ASN A 74 3.14 3.82 -13.95
N LEU A 75 4.06 4.01 -13.01
CA LEU A 75 3.75 4.53 -11.67
C LEU A 75 3.13 5.94 -11.68
N ARG A 76 3.44 6.77 -12.68
CA ARG A 76 2.79 8.09 -12.86
C ARG A 76 1.29 7.98 -13.12
N LYS A 77 0.89 7.08 -14.03
CA LYS A 77 -0.52 6.83 -14.34
C LYS A 77 -1.23 6.18 -13.15
N LEU A 78 -0.52 5.32 -12.42
CA LEU A 78 -1.05 4.74 -11.20
C LEU A 78 -1.29 5.82 -10.13
N TYR A 79 -0.36 6.76 -9.94
CA TYR A 79 -0.56 7.93 -9.08
C TYR A 79 -1.76 8.80 -9.49
N GLU A 80 -1.98 9.01 -10.79
CA GLU A 80 -3.18 9.70 -11.27
C GLU A 80 -4.47 8.94 -10.88
N GLU A 81 -4.44 7.61 -10.90
CA GLU A 81 -5.53 6.77 -10.40
C GLU A 81 -5.81 7.01 -8.91
N PHE A 82 -4.76 7.03 -8.07
CA PHE A 82 -4.88 7.34 -6.64
C PHE A 82 -5.63 8.64 -6.38
N VAL A 83 -5.18 9.73 -6.99
CA VAL A 83 -5.73 11.06 -6.69
C VAL A 83 -7.12 11.32 -7.28
N THR A 84 -7.51 10.60 -8.33
CA THR A 84 -8.86 10.76 -8.94
C THR A 84 -9.96 10.05 -8.15
N ARG A 85 -9.60 9.09 -7.30
CA ARG A 85 -10.51 8.18 -6.60
C ARG A 85 -10.55 8.36 -5.09
N GLN A 86 -10.06 9.51 -4.61
CA GLN A 86 -10.07 9.88 -3.20
C GLN A 86 -11.49 9.84 -2.63
N TRP A 87 -11.60 9.42 -1.37
CA TRP A 87 -12.82 9.42 -0.59
C TRP A 87 -12.50 9.81 0.85
N SER A 88 -13.51 10.14 1.63
CA SER A 88 -13.41 10.56 3.02
C SER A 88 -14.25 9.64 3.89
N SER A 89 -13.60 9.04 4.88
CA SER A 89 -14.28 8.27 5.91
C SER A 89 -15.38 9.05 6.61
N ALA A 90 -15.31 10.39 6.69
CA ALA A 90 -16.29 11.20 7.42
C ALA A 90 -17.54 11.54 6.59
N THR A 91 -17.44 11.58 5.26
CA THR A 91 -18.50 12.10 4.39
C THR A 91 -18.98 11.12 3.33
N ASP A 92 -18.16 10.15 2.95
CA ASP A 92 -18.45 9.21 1.86
C ASP A 92 -18.85 7.81 2.33
N ILE A 93 -18.84 7.60 3.66
CA ILE A 93 -19.39 6.43 4.33
C ILE A 93 -20.77 6.81 4.88
N PRO A 94 -21.84 6.07 4.55
CA PRO A 94 -23.20 6.37 5.00
C PRO A 94 -23.40 5.91 6.45
N TRP A 95 -22.71 6.55 7.40
CA TRP A 95 -22.73 6.17 8.83
C TRP A 95 -24.12 6.17 9.46
N GLU A 96 -25.05 6.95 8.91
CA GLU A 96 -26.46 6.97 9.30
C GLU A 96 -27.18 5.64 9.07
N THR A 97 -26.60 4.74 8.26
CA THR A 97 -27.12 3.40 8.02
C THR A 97 -26.65 2.36 9.05
N LEU A 98 -25.81 2.77 10.01
CA LEU A 98 -25.46 1.90 11.13
C LEU A 98 -26.68 1.65 12.01
N GLU A 99 -26.92 0.38 12.31
CA GLU A 99 -27.95 -0.08 13.24
C GLU A 99 -27.28 -0.87 14.37
N GLU A 100 -27.94 -0.96 15.52
CA GLU A 100 -27.49 -1.78 16.64
C GLU A 100 -27.42 -3.25 16.22
N LEU A 101 -26.24 -3.88 16.35
CA LEU A 101 -26.01 -5.28 16.05
C LEU A 101 -26.14 -6.13 17.32
N PRO A 102 -26.43 -7.44 17.20
CA PRO A 102 -26.29 -8.37 18.31
C PRO A 102 -24.89 -8.32 18.93
N ASP A 103 -24.80 -8.40 20.26
CA ASP A 103 -23.55 -8.22 21.03
C ASP A 103 -22.36 -9.04 20.51
N ASP A 104 -22.59 -10.28 20.08
CA ASP A 104 -21.55 -11.17 19.58
C ASP A 104 -21.06 -10.77 18.19
N ILE A 105 -21.95 -10.26 17.34
CA ILE A 105 -21.63 -9.73 16.02
C ILE A 105 -20.91 -8.39 16.16
N GLU A 106 -21.40 -7.48 17.01
CA GLU A 106 -20.74 -6.18 17.27
C GLU A 106 -19.34 -6.37 17.85
N ALA A 107 -19.16 -7.32 18.78
CA ALA A 107 -17.83 -7.64 19.32
C ALA A 107 -16.89 -8.23 18.24
N ALA A 108 -17.40 -9.04 17.32
CA ALA A 108 -16.63 -9.59 16.23
C ALA A 108 -16.25 -8.51 15.19
N GLU A 109 -17.17 -7.61 14.84
CA GLU A 109 -16.89 -6.43 13.99
C GLU A 109 -15.83 -5.54 14.64
N CYS A 110 -15.97 -5.23 15.93
CA CYS A 110 -14.98 -4.47 16.69
C CYS A 110 -13.60 -5.13 16.64
N GLN A 111 -13.53 -6.46 16.79
CA GLN A 111 -12.26 -7.20 16.74
C GLN A 111 -11.66 -7.21 15.34
N LEU A 112 -12.47 -7.37 14.29
CA LEU A 112 -12.03 -7.34 12.91
C LEU A 112 -11.57 -5.93 12.48
N ALA A 113 -12.32 -4.89 12.83
CA ALA A 113 -11.95 -3.51 12.57
C ALA A 113 -10.68 -3.11 13.35
N THR A 114 -10.50 -3.60 14.57
CA THR A 114 -9.25 -3.44 15.33
C THR A 114 -8.07 -4.11 14.63
N PHE A 115 -8.28 -5.28 14.05
CA PHE A 115 -7.28 -5.98 13.24
C PHE A 115 -6.91 -5.19 11.98
N PHE A 116 -7.89 -4.75 11.18
CA PHE A 116 -7.61 -3.96 9.99
C PHE A 116 -6.88 -2.66 10.35
N ALA A 117 -7.35 -1.90 11.34
CA ALA A 117 -6.66 -0.68 11.78
C ALA A 117 -5.17 -0.92 12.16
N GLN A 118 -4.82 -2.10 12.68
CA GLN A 118 -3.41 -2.43 12.92
C GLN A 118 -2.64 -2.71 11.62
N VAL A 119 -3.24 -3.47 10.70
CA VAL A 119 -2.65 -3.78 9.39
C VAL A 119 -2.39 -2.50 8.59
N GLU A 120 -3.36 -1.58 8.55
CA GLU A 120 -3.22 -0.34 7.76
C GLU A 120 -2.19 0.62 8.37
N PHE A 121 -2.00 0.56 9.69
CA PHE A 121 -0.92 1.31 10.31
C PHE A 121 0.46 0.88 9.76
N VAL A 122 0.68 -0.43 9.64
CA VAL A 122 1.93 -0.98 9.07
C VAL A 122 2.03 -0.66 7.58
N ALA A 123 0.93 -0.82 6.84
CA ALA A 123 0.87 -0.53 5.41
C ALA A 123 1.05 0.96 5.08
N ALA A 124 0.77 1.87 6.03
CA ALA A 124 1.12 3.29 5.92
C ALA A 124 2.58 3.58 6.32
N ASP A 125 3.00 3.13 7.51
CA ASP A 125 4.24 3.60 8.13
C ASP A 125 5.50 3.05 7.43
N VAL A 126 5.46 1.78 7.00
CA VAL A 126 6.64 1.15 6.38
C VAL A 126 6.93 1.75 4.99
N PRO A 127 5.95 1.91 4.08
CA PRO A 127 6.18 2.67 2.84
C PRO A 127 6.57 4.11 3.10
N GLY A 128 5.94 4.76 4.09
CA GLY A 128 6.29 6.09 4.60
C GLY A 128 7.78 6.24 4.87
N ARG A 129 8.36 5.28 5.62
CA ARG A 129 9.79 5.20 5.91
C ARG A 129 10.63 5.12 4.63
N PHE A 130 10.25 4.28 3.68
CA PHE A 130 10.98 4.09 2.42
C PHE A 130 10.94 5.31 1.50
N ILE A 131 9.85 6.09 1.49
CA ILE A 131 9.79 7.32 0.70
C ILE A 131 10.94 8.27 1.09
N SER A 132 11.27 8.38 2.38
CA SER A 132 12.35 9.27 2.83
C SER A 132 13.76 8.82 2.41
N THR A 133 13.93 7.54 2.09
CA THR A 133 15.24 6.93 1.79
C THR A 133 15.55 6.86 0.29
N MET A 134 14.58 7.19 -0.56
CA MET A 134 14.74 7.25 -2.01
C MET A 134 15.20 8.63 -2.48
N SER A 135 16.09 8.69 -3.45
CA SER A 135 16.40 9.96 -4.13
C SER A 135 15.12 10.66 -4.65
N PRO A 136 14.97 11.99 -4.50
CA PRO A 136 13.86 12.76 -5.07
C PRO A 136 13.74 12.64 -6.59
N ASP A 137 14.85 12.35 -7.28
CA ASP A 137 14.87 12.13 -8.73
C ASP A 137 14.04 10.89 -9.15
N TYR A 138 13.70 10.00 -8.22
CA TYR A 138 12.76 8.90 -8.45
C TYR A 138 11.34 9.30 -8.06
N GLN A 139 10.86 10.40 -8.64
CA GLN A 139 9.61 11.03 -8.23
C GLN A 139 8.40 10.10 -8.37
N GLU A 140 8.29 9.35 -9.46
CA GLU A 140 7.10 8.56 -9.78
C GLU A 140 6.82 7.47 -8.74
N VAL A 141 7.85 6.75 -8.28
CA VAL A 141 7.68 5.77 -7.19
C VAL A 141 7.33 6.46 -5.88
N ARG A 142 8.01 7.57 -5.56
CA ARG A 142 7.71 8.33 -4.34
C ARG A 142 6.27 8.81 -4.32
N MET A 143 5.76 9.31 -5.45
CA MET A 143 4.37 9.76 -5.57
C MET A 143 3.37 8.61 -5.45
N ALA A 144 3.64 7.46 -6.08
CA ALA A 144 2.78 6.28 -5.94
C ALA A 144 2.70 5.80 -4.48
N LEU A 145 3.83 5.72 -3.78
CA LEU A 145 3.86 5.35 -2.36
C LEU A 145 3.21 6.41 -1.47
N LEU A 146 3.37 7.71 -1.78
CA LEU A 146 2.62 8.77 -1.08
C LEU A 146 1.10 8.63 -1.29
N GLY A 147 0.67 8.25 -2.49
CA GLY A 147 -0.73 7.93 -2.79
C GLY A 147 -1.25 6.78 -1.93
N GLN A 148 -0.47 5.71 -1.81
CA GLN A 148 -0.76 4.60 -0.90
C GLN A 148 -0.84 5.07 0.55
N VAL A 149 0.15 5.80 1.08
CA VAL A 149 0.11 6.31 2.46
C VAL A 149 -1.16 7.12 2.74
N MET A 150 -1.66 7.87 1.76
CA MET A 150 -2.93 8.58 1.88
C MET A 150 -4.12 7.63 1.94
N ASP A 151 -4.17 6.59 1.11
CA ASP A 151 -5.22 5.56 1.14
C ASP A 151 -5.22 4.83 2.50
N GLU A 152 -4.06 4.36 2.95
CA GLU A 152 -3.90 3.64 4.22
C GLU A 152 -4.24 4.50 5.44
N SER A 153 -3.94 5.80 5.38
CA SER A 153 -4.35 6.74 6.43
C SER A 153 -5.88 6.81 6.57
N ARG A 154 -6.63 6.67 5.46
CA ARG A 154 -8.09 6.62 5.48
C ARG A 154 -8.62 5.27 5.95
N HIS A 155 -7.96 4.18 5.57
CA HIS A 155 -8.35 2.85 6.02
C HIS A 155 -8.16 2.73 7.55
N LEU A 156 -7.03 3.21 8.07
CA LEU A 156 -6.77 3.33 9.50
C LEU A 156 -7.88 4.11 10.22
N ASP A 157 -8.26 5.28 9.70
CA ASP A 157 -9.29 6.12 10.30
C ASP A 157 -10.70 5.50 10.21
N VAL A 158 -11.07 4.90 9.07
CA VAL A 158 -12.41 4.34 8.86
C VAL A 158 -12.66 3.12 9.72
N PHE A 159 -11.68 2.20 9.84
CA PHE A 159 -11.83 1.01 10.67
C PHE A 159 -11.79 1.37 12.15
N ARG A 160 -10.97 2.34 12.55
CA ARG A 160 -11.02 2.88 13.91
C ARG A 160 -12.39 3.50 14.22
N LYS A 161 -12.97 4.26 13.30
CA LYS A 161 -14.32 4.83 13.46
C LYS A 161 -15.37 3.74 13.58
N ARG A 162 -15.33 2.71 12.72
CA ARG A 162 -16.29 1.60 12.79
C ARG A 162 -16.21 0.87 14.12
N ALA A 163 -14.99 0.58 14.61
CA ALA A 163 -14.79 -0.08 15.90
C ALA A 163 -15.35 0.72 17.09
N LEU A 164 -15.43 2.05 17.00
CA LEU A 164 -15.93 2.93 18.06
C LEU A 164 -17.40 3.34 17.88
N ALA A 165 -17.99 3.04 16.73
CA ALA A 165 -19.41 3.31 16.47
C ALA A 165 -20.30 2.33 17.25
N ASN A 166 -21.60 2.59 17.33
CA ASN A 166 -22.58 1.74 18.04
C ASN A 166 -22.28 1.42 19.51
N GLY A 167 -21.43 2.22 20.18
CA GLY A 167 -20.99 1.92 21.54
C GLY A 167 -19.95 0.80 21.63
N GLY A 168 -19.37 0.39 20.50
CA GLY A 168 -18.27 -0.55 20.41
C GLY A 168 -16.95 -0.03 20.99
N GLY A 169 -15.88 -0.80 20.79
CA GLY A 169 -14.55 -0.44 21.23
C GLY A 169 -13.44 -1.11 20.45
N LEU A 170 -12.23 -0.57 20.56
CA LEU A 170 -11.04 -1.30 20.11
C LEU A 170 -10.82 -2.53 20.99
N MET A 171 -10.61 -3.66 20.34
CA MET A 171 -10.47 -4.95 20.99
C MET A 171 -8.99 -5.31 21.19
N ARG A 172 -8.70 -6.59 21.45
CA ARG A 172 -7.34 -7.03 21.71
C ARG A 172 -6.48 -6.94 20.44
N MET A 173 -5.27 -6.40 20.61
CA MET A 173 -4.20 -6.42 19.60
C MET A 173 -3.91 -7.86 19.16
N ILE A 174 -3.69 -8.08 17.85
CA ILE A 174 -3.28 -9.40 17.38
C ILE A 174 -1.80 -9.64 17.68
N ASP A 175 -1.42 -10.90 17.86
CA ASP A 175 -0.08 -11.23 18.38
C ASP A 175 1.06 -10.91 17.40
N SER A 176 0.81 -10.84 16.08
CA SER A 176 1.81 -10.39 15.09
C SER A 176 1.18 -9.78 13.84
N VAL A 177 1.01 -8.46 13.83
CA VAL A 177 0.51 -7.69 12.67
C VAL A 177 1.46 -7.81 11.47
N THR A 178 2.77 -7.75 11.73
CA THR A 178 3.79 -7.81 10.67
C THR A 178 3.84 -9.14 9.94
N ASP A 179 3.37 -10.22 10.57
CA ASP A 179 3.29 -11.52 9.90
C ASP A 179 2.14 -11.58 8.89
N VAL A 180 1.05 -10.86 9.16
CA VAL A 180 -0.12 -10.73 8.28
C VAL A 180 0.19 -9.90 7.03
N VAL A 181 0.99 -8.83 7.19
CA VAL A 181 1.37 -7.91 6.09
C VAL A 181 2.49 -8.50 5.22
N GLY A 182 2.62 -9.82 5.10
CA GLY A 182 3.59 -10.50 4.25
C GLY A 182 4.85 -11.01 4.94
N GLY A 183 4.87 -11.08 6.28
CA GLY A 183 5.94 -11.68 7.05
C GLY A 183 7.15 -10.77 7.25
N SER A 184 7.30 -10.20 8.44
CA SER A 184 8.42 -9.32 8.80
C SER A 184 8.54 -8.04 7.94
N THR A 185 7.44 -7.49 7.43
CA THR A 185 7.44 -6.29 6.58
C THR A 185 8.16 -5.09 7.21
N ASP A 186 8.00 -4.88 8.51
CA ASP A 186 8.72 -3.84 9.27
C ASP A 186 10.24 -3.98 9.20
N ASN A 187 10.74 -5.22 9.05
CA ASN A 187 12.16 -5.53 8.98
C ASN A 187 12.75 -5.36 7.59
N ALA A 188 11.92 -5.11 6.56
CA ALA A 188 12.39 -4.96 5.19
C ALA A 188 13.48 -3.88 5.11
N ARG A 189 14.63 -4.26 4.54
CA ARG A 189 15.79 -3.37 4.42
C ARG A 189 15.95 -2.81 3.02
N GLU A 190 15.37 -3.48 2.04
CA GLU A 190 15.37 -3.06 0.63
C GLU A 190 13.94 -2.88 0.12
N TYR A 191 13.78 -2.05 -0.90
CA TYR A 191 12.45 -1.75 -1.44
C TYR A 191 11.85 -2.96 -2.17
N THR A 192 12.67 -3.75 -2.87
CA THR A 192 12.22 -4.99 -3.51
C THR A 192 11.71 -6.01 -2.48
N GLU A 193 12.38 -6.10 -1.33
CA GLU A 193 11.92 -6.90 -0.19
C GLU A 193 10.56 -6.41 0.32
N LEU A 194 10.47 -5.11 0.64
CA LEU A 194 9.22 -4.49 1.07
C LEU A 194 8.09 -4.79 0.08
N SER A 195 8.32 -4.50 -1.20
CA SER A 195 7.33 -4.61 -2.24
C SER A 195 6.88 -6.05 -2.50
N THR A 196 7.79 -7.03 -2.33
CA THR A 196 7.44 -8.44 -2.48
C THR A 196 6.60 -8.94 -1.31
N ARG A 197 6.99 -8.59 -0.07
CA ARG A 197 6.27 -9.00 1.13
C ARG A 197 4.91 -8.29 1.22
N MET A 198 4.90 -6.97 1.18
CA MET A 198 3.71 -6.15 1.39
C MET A 198 2.79 -6.19 0.17
N HIS A 199 3.19 -5.62 -0.97
CA HIS A 199 2.29 -5.47 -2.12
C HIS A 199 1.89 -6.81 -2.77
N ILE A 200 2.85 -7.74 -2.93
CA ILE A 200 2.59 -9.02 -3.62
C ILE A 200 1.94 -10.05 -2.70
N VAL A 201 2.22 -10.08 -1.39
CA VAL A 201 1.61 -11.06 -0.47
C VAL A 201 0.57 -10.40 0.44
N GLY A 202 0.99 -9.52 1.35
CA GLY A 202 0.16 -8.94 2.41
C GLY A 202 -1.09 -8.25 1.88
N GLU A 203 -0.90 -7.15 1.15
CA GLU A 203 -1.99 -6.35 0.59
C GLU A 203 -2.91 -7.15 -0.32
N GLY A 204 -2.40 -7.99 -1.21
CA GLY A 204 -3.33 -8.75 -2.04
C GLY A 204 -4.06 -9.87 -1.27
N ASN A 205 -3.58 -10.29 -0.08
CA ASN A 205 -4.40 -11.10 0.83
C ASN A 205 -5.51 -10.25 1.46
N VAL A 206 -5.20 -9.02 1.89
CA VAL A 206 -6.16 -8.03 2.42
C VAL A 206 -7.19 -7.62 1.36
N LEU A 207 -6.76 -7.37 0.12
CA LEU A 207 -7.61 -7.10 -1.04
C LEU A 207 -8.68 -8.18 -1.23
N THR A 208 -8.32 -9.45 -1.06
CA THR A 208 -9.30 -10.54 -1.15
C THR A 208 -10.34 -10.43 -0.04
N LEU A 209 -9.92 -10.10 1.19
CA LEU A 209 -10.85 -9.87 2.30
C LEU A 209 -11.78 -8.69 2.01
N PHE A 210 -11.26 -7.56 1.52
CA PHE A 210 -12.10 -6.40 1.19
C PHE A 210 -13.05 -6.66 0.03
N ARG A 211 -12.62 -7.37 -1.02
CA ARG A 211 -13.51 -7.80 -2.12
C ARG A 211 -14.66 -8.68 -1.63
N LEU A 212 -14.42 -9.47 -0.58
CA LEU A 212 -15.40 -10.35 0.03
C LEU A 212 -16.04 -9.73 1.28
N GLY A 213 -15.74 -8.46 1.58
CA GLY A 213 -16.15 -7.78 2.81
C GLY A 213 -17.66 -7.68 2.97
N GLU A 214 -18.40 -7.66 1.86
CA GLU A 214 -19.87 -7.70 1.91
C GLU A 214 -20.43 -9.00 2.51
N LEU A 215 -19.67 -10.12 2.50
CA LEU A 215 -20.08 -11.37 3.16
C LEU A 215 -20.02 -11.28 4.69
N MET A 216 -19.24 -10.33 5.20
CA MET A 216 -19.07 -10.08 6.64
C MET A 216 -19.68 -8.75 7.09
N ALA A 217 -20.27 -7.98 6.19
CA ALA A 217 -20.94 -6.72 6.50
C ALA A 217 -22.44 -6.92 6.82
N TYR A 218 -22.92 -6.20 7.83
CA TYR A 218 -24.28 -6.23 8.35
C TYR A 218 -25.09 -4.97 8.02
N ASN A 219 -24.45 -3.92 7.51
CA ASN A 219 -25.10 -2.67 7.09
C ASN A 219 -24.43 -2.05 5.85
N GLU A 220 -25.04 -1.01 5.28
CA GLU A 220 -24.50 -0.34 4.09
C GLU A 220 -23.24 0.48 4.37
N ALA A 221 -23.03 0.98 5.60
CA ALA A 221 -21.79 1.64 5.99
C ALA A 221 -20.60 0.70 5.87
N GLU A 222 -20.68 -0.50 6.46
CA GLU A 222 -19.64 -1.53 6.38
C GLU A 222 -19.38 -1.98 4.94
N LYS A 223 -20.43 -2.22 4.14
CA LYS A 223 -20.26 -2.56 2.73
C LYS A 223 -19.55 -1.44 1.96
N ALA A 224 -19.90 -0.18 2.23
CA ALA A 224 -19.24 0.96 1.60
C ALA A 224 -17.76 1.06 1.99
N ILE A 225 -17.40 0.78 3.24
CA ILE A 225 -16.01 0.71 3.71
C ILE A 225 -15.26 -0.33 2.88
N TYR A 226 -15.73 -1.57 2.85
CA TYR A 226 -15.03 -2.67 2.15
C TYR A 226 -14.89 -2.44 0.65
N ARG A 227 -15.93 -1.91 -0.03
CA ARG A 227 -15.85 -1.59 -1.47
C ARG A 227 -14.78 -0.54 -1.78
N ARG A 228 -14.68 0.49 -0.95
CA ARG A 228 -13.72 1.58 -1.13
C ARG A 228 -12.29 1.10 -0.83
N CYS A 229 -12.09 0.39 0.28
CA CYS A 229 -10.78 -0.18 0.57
C CYS A 229 -10.34 -1.20 -0.50
N ALA A 230 -11.24 -2.05 -1.03
CA ALA A 230 -10.91 -2.97 -2.12
C ALA A 230 -10.47 -2.25 -3.42
N GLN A 231 -11.04 -1.08 -3.70
CA GLN A 231 -10.64 -0.25 -4.84
C GLN A 231 -9.24 0.33 -4.65
N ASP A 232 -8.88 0.67 -3.42
CA ASP A 232 -7.58 1.24 -3.06
C ASP A 232 -6.49 0.17 -3.08
N GLU A 233 -6.74 -0.96 -2.41
CA GLU A 233 -5.83 -2.12 -2.36
C GLU A 233 -5.47 -2.66 -3.75
N ALA A 234 -6.39 -2.56 -4.72
CA ALA A 234 -6.11 -2.96 -6.09
C ALA A 234 -4.97 -2.13 -6.73
N ARG A 235 -4.84 -0.85 -6.36
CA ARG A 235 -3.69 -0.03 -6.78
C ARG A 235 -2.42 -0.40 -6.03
N HIS A 236 -2.51 -0.69 -4.73
CA HIS A 236 -1.34 -1.03 -3.91
C HIS A 236 -0.68 -2.32 -4.43
N VAL A 237 -1.48 -3.36 -4.68
CA VAL A 237 -1.03 -4.59 -5.36
C VAL A 237 -0.42 -4.29 -6.75
N ALA A 238 -0.96 -3.34 -7.49
CA ALA A 238 -0.43 -2.96 -8.80
C ALA A 238 0.99 -2.37 -8.69
N ILE A 239 1.33 -1.63 -7.62
CA ILE A 239 2.69 -1.16 -7.36
C ILE A 239 3.65 -2.35 -7.35
N GLY A 240 3.32 -3.38 -6.56
CA GLY A 240 4.12 -4.60 -6.46
C GLY A 240 4.28 -5.34 -7.77
N VAL A 241 3.19 -5.54 -8.50
CA VAL A 241 3.20 -6.24 -9.80
C VAL A 241 4.07 -5.50 -10.82
N LEU A 242 3.94 -4.17 -10.88
CA LEU A 242 4.70 -3.35 -11.83
C LEU A 242 6.18 -3.27 -11.47
N HIS A 243 6.52 -3.27 -10.17
CA HIS A 243 7.90 -3.37 -9.69
C HIS A 243 8.50 -4.75 -10.01
N ALA A 244 7.81 -5.84 -9.71
CA ALA A 244 8.29 -7.21 -9.97
C ALA A 244 8.62 -7.44 -11.46
N ARG A 245 7.75 -6.98 -12.36
CA ARG A 245 7.98 -7.07 -13.81
C ARG A 245 9.20 -6.28 -14.25
N TYR A 246 9.39 -5.09 -13.67
CA TYR A 246 10.55 -4.27 -13.95
C TYR A 246 11.85 -4.91 -13.43
N MET A 247 11.83 -5.47 -12.22
CA MET A 247 12.96 -6.23 -11.66
C MET A 247 13.35 -7.42 -12.53
N LYS A 248 12.37 -8.16 -13.06
CA LYS A 248 12.63 -9.31 -13.94
C LYS A 248 13.36 -8.93 -15.22
N GLU A 249 13.12 -7.73 -15.73
CA GLU A 249 13.78 -7.22 -16.94
C GLU A 249 15.14 -6.59 -16.63
N CYS A 250 15.22 -5.75 -15.60
CA CYS A 250 16.39 -4.92 -15.33
C CYS A 250 17.41 -5.57 -14.38
N SER A 251 17.01 -6.56 -13.58
CA SER A 251 17.88 -7.26 -12.64
C SER A 251 17.44 -8.74 -12.48
N PRO A 252 17.44 -9.52 -13.58
CA PRO A 252 17.02 -10.92 -13.55
C PRO A 252 17.82 -11.77 -12.55
N GLU A 253 19.07 -11.41 -12.29
CA GLU A 253 19.94 -12.05 -11.29
C GLU A 253 19.41 -11.94 -9.86
N ARG A 254 18.52 -10.97 -9.58
CA ARG A 254 17.91 -10.73 -8.27
C ARG A 254 16.54 -11.39 -8.10
N ILE A 255 16.00 -12.05 -9.13
CA ILE A 255 14.67 -12.68 -9.00
C ILE A 255 14.65 -13.80 -7.96
N GLU A 256 15.78 -14.46 -7.75
CA GLU A 256 15.94 -15.48 -6.70
C GLU A 256 15.75 -14.92 -5.28
N GLU A 257 16.13 -13.66 -5.06
CA GLU A 257 15.90 -12.92 -3.81
C GLU A 257 14.39 -12.77 -3.55
N MET A 258 13.62 -12.35 -4.56
CA MET A 258 12.18 -12.23 -4.47
C MET A 258 11.51 -13.58 -4.17
N HIS A 259 11.97 -14.65 -4.80
CA HIS A 259 11.45 -15.98 -4.50
C HIS A 259 11.75 -16.42 -3.06
N SER A 260 12.91 -16.05 -2.52
CA SER A 260 13.25 -16.34 -1.11
C SER A 260 12.28 -15.65 -0.14
N TYR A 261 11.91 -14.40 -0.41
CA TYR A 261 10.88 -13.68 0.37
C TYR A 261 9.51 -14.35 0.26
N LEU A 262 9.15 -14.82 -0.93
CA LEU A 262 7.90 -15.53 -1.13
C LEU A 262 7.91 -16.91 -0.44
N ASP A 263 9.05 -17.61 -0.40
CA ASP A 263 9.16 -18.89 0.32
C ASP A 263 8.88 -18.69 1.82
N GLU A 264 9.42 -17.64 2.43
CA GLU A 264 9.10 -17.28 3.82
C GLU A 264 7.62 -16.94 4.01
N ALA A 265 7.05 -16.15 3.10
CA ALA A 265 5.67 -15.73 3.17
C ALA A 265 4.70 -16.91 3.05
N GLU A 266 4.96 -17.84 2.13
CA GLU A 266 4.16 -19.04 1.94
C GLU A 266 4.24 -20.01 3.14
N ASN A 267 5.44 -20.15 3.73
CA ASN A 267 5.60 -20.93 4.95
C ASN A 267 4.80 -20.33 6.11
N ARG A 268 4.78 -19.00 6.24
CA ARG A 268 3.94 -18.32 7.24
C ARG A 268 2.46 -18.53 6.98
N GLN A 269 2.01 -18.30 5.75
CA GLN A 269 0.61 -18.50 5.35
C GLN A 269 0.15 -19.95 5.58
N SER A 270 1.02 -20.92 5.30
CA SER A 270 0.77 -22.35 5.58
C SER A 270 0.73 -22.65 7.08
N SER A 271 1.67 -22.12 7.87
CA SER A 271 1.72 -22.34 9.32
C SER A 271 0.56 -21.68 10.06
N GLY A 272 -0.01 -20.61 9.49
CA GLY A 272 -1.07 -19.83 10.10
C GLY A 272 -0.59 -18.64 10.90
N ALA A 273 0.69 -18.30 10.90
CA ALA A 273 1.23 -17.20 11.68
C ALA A 273 0.54 -15.85 11.43
N GLY A 274 -0.10 -15.63 10.27
CA GLY A 274 -0.88 -14.44 9.93
C GLY A 274 -2.42 -14.61 10.00
N GLY A 275 -2.94 -15.69 10.59
CA GLY A 275 -4.39 -15.92 10.63
C GLY A 275 -4.95 -16.71 9.45
N GLU A 276 -4.14 -17.07 8.46
CA GLU A 276 -4.62 -17.67 7.22
C GLU A 276 -4.82 -19.19 7.27
N ASN A 277 -4.19 -19.89 8.20
CA ASN A 277 -4.35 -21.33 8.35
C ASN A 277 -5.66 -21.64 9.10
N PRO A 278 -6.63 -22.32 8.48
CA PRO A 278 -7.89 -22.68 9.14
C PRO A 278 -7.71 -23.62 10.36
N ALA A 279 -6.59 -24.33 10.45
CA ALA A 279 -6.27 -25.19 11.59
C ALA A 279 -5.59 -24.44 12.76
N ALA A 280 -5.20 -23.17 12.57
CA ALA A 280 -4.60 -22.38 13.63
C ALA A 280 -5.66 -21.99 14.68
N ARG A 281 -5.35 -22.27 15.96
CA ARG A 281 -6.24 -22.02 17.09
C ARG A 281 -5.89 -20.71 17.78
N ASN A 282 -6.85 -20.12 18.48
CA ASN A 282 -6.69 -18.88 19.26
C ASN A 282 -6.29 -17.67 18.41
N MET A 283 -6.71 -17.65 17.15
CA MET A 283 -6.46 -16.53 16.26
C MET A 283 -7.70 -15.64 16.26
N LEU A 284 -7.65 -14.55 17.03
CA LEU A 284 -8.77 -13.65 17.26
C LEU A 284 -9.41 -13.16 15.96
N THR A 285 -8.61 -12.90 14.92
CA THR A 285 -9.13 -12.52 13.60
C THR A 285 -9.94 -13.65 12.95
N SER A 286 -9.47 -14.89 13.00
CA SER A 286 -10.17 -16.04 12.42
C SER A 286 -11.45 -16.38 13.19
N GLU A 287 -11.44 -16.22 14.51
CA GLU A 287 -12.62 -16.37 15.36
C GLU A 287 -13.66 -15.29 15.07
N ALA A 288 -13.25 -14.02 14.98
CA ALA A 288 -14.12 -12.91 14.60
C ALA A 288 -14.72 -13.14 13.20
N LEU A 289 -13.90 -13.48 12.20
CA LEU A 289 -14.37 -13.79 10.85
C LEU A 289 -15.36 -14.95 10.83
N ALA A 290 -15.15 -16.00 11.64
CA ALA A 290 -16.11 -17.10 11.72
C ALA A 290 -17.44 -16.68 12.33
N VAL A 291 -17.45 -15.82 13.34
CA VAL A 291 -18.69 -15.26 13.90
C VAL A 291 -19.42 -14.43 12.84
N LEU A 292 -18.70 -13.54 12.15
CA LEU A 292 -19.28 -12.63 11.15
C LEU A 292 -19.80 -13.37 9.92
N LEU A 293 -19.04 -14.32 9.39
CA LEU A 293 -19.47 -15.12 8.23
C LEU A 293 -20.60 -16.10 8.59
N GLY A 294 -20.66 -16.54 9.84
CA GLY A 294 -21.69 -17.45 10.34
C GLY A 294 -23.03 -16.76 10.66
N GLY A 295 -23.03 -15.45 10.90
CA GLY A 295 -24.24 -14.76 11.37
C GLY A 295 -24.44 -14.84 12.88
N GLY A 296 -23.35 -14.90 13.67
CA GLY A 296 -23.38 -15.00 15.13
C GLY A 296 -22.57 -16.18 15.68
N LYS A 297 -22.25 -16.14 16.98
CA LYS A 297 -21.36 -17.12 17.65
C LYS A 297 -21.90 -18.54 17.64
N ASP A 298 -23.22 -18.70 17.67
CA ASP A 298 -23.88 -20.01 17.67
C ASP A 298 -23.75 -20.72 16.31
N LYS A 299 -23.32 -19.98 15.27
CA LYS A 299 -23.09 -20.45 13.90
C LYS A 299 -21.62 -20.38 13.49
N ALA A 300 -20.71 -20.25 14.44
CA ALA A 300 -19.28 -20.11 14.15
C ALA A 300 -18.71 -21.31 13.37
N ASP A 301 -19.25 -22.52 13.56
CA ASP A 301 -18.85 -23.70 12.78
C ASP A 301 -19.26 -23.61 11.30
N GLU A 302 -20.41 -23.00 10.99
CA GLU A 302 -20.77 -22.69 9.60
C GLU A 302 -19.91 -21.56 9.04
N GLY A 303 -19.66 -20.52 9.82
CA GLY A 303 -18.78 -19.42 9.45
C GLY A 303 -17.34 -19.86 9.19
N GLN A 304 -16.82 -20.83 9.94
CA GLN A 304 -15.52 -21.45 9.69
C GLN A 304 -15.45 -22.13 8.32
N LYS A 305 -16.53 -22.81 7.89
CA LYS A 305 -16.58 -23.42 6.54
C LYS A 305 -16.53 -22.36 5.45
N ILE A 306 -17.22 -21.23 5.65
CA ILE A 306 -17.17 -20.09 4.72
C ILE A 306 -15.77 -19.47 4.72
N LEU A 307 -15.17 -19.30 5.90
CA LEU A 307 -13.81 -18.79 6.05
C LEU A 307 -12.79 -19.66 5.31
N MET A 308 -12.91 -20.99 5.35
CA MET A 308 -12.06 -21.89 4.57
C MET A 308 -12.15 -21.60 3.06
N ALA A 309 -13.34 -21.32 2.52
CA ALA A 309 -13.50 -20.91 1.13
C ALA A 309 -12.87 -19.54 0.83
N VAL A 310 -12.97 -18.58 1.78
CA VAL A 310 -12.27 -17.28 1.70
C VAL A 310 -10.75 -17.47 1.65
N ARG A 311 -10.18 -18.32 2.52
CA ARG A 311 -8.74 -18.62 2.54
C ARG A 311 -8.29 -19.31 1.25
N GLN A 312 -9.09 -20.24 0.74
CA GLN A 312 -8.83 -20.86 -0.57
C GLN A 312 -8.84 -19.83 -1.70
N LYS A 313 -9.76 -18.87 -1.66
CA LYS A 313 -9.83 -17.77 -2.62
C LYS A 313 -8.58 -16.87 -2.54
N GLN A 314 -8.07 -16.56 -1.35
CA GLN A 314 -6.81 -15.83 -1.15
C GLN A 314 -5.64 -16.54 -1.84
N VAL A 315 -5.52 -17.87 -1.68
CA VAL A 315 -4.49 -18.67 -2.36
C VAL A 315 -4.66 -18.62 -3.89
N LYS A 316 -5.88 -18.76 -4.40
CA LYS A 316 -6.16 -18.66 -5.84
C LYS A 316 -5.80 -17.28 -6.41
N GLU A 317 -6.12 -16.20 -5.71
CA GLU A 317 -5.76 -14.83 -6.12
C GLU A 317 -4.25 -14.55 -5.96
N TYR A 318 -3.58 -15.15 -4.97
CA TYR A 318 -2.13 -15.12 -4.86
C TYR A 318 -1.43 -15.74 -6.08
N PHE A 319 -1.88 -16.91 -6.54
CA PHE A 319 -1.31 -17.55 -7.74
C PHE A 319 -1.54 -16.70 -9.00
N GLN A 320 -2.71 -16.05 -9.10
CA GLN A 320 -2.97 -15.10 -10.18
C GLN A 320 -2.03 -13.89 -10.12
N ARG A 321 -1.78 -13.34 -8.92
CA ARG A 321 -0.80 -12.26 -8.70
C ARG A 321 0.61 -12.67 -9.12
N LEU A 322 1.07 -13.87 -8.75
CA LEU A 322 2.38 -14.40 -9.19
C LEU A 322 2.50 -14.38 -10.71
N LYS A 323 1.46 -14.83 -11.43
CA LYS A 323 1.43 -14.78 -12.90
C LYS A 323 1.46 -13.36 -13.44
N SER A 324 0.69 -12.44 -12.87
CA SER A 324 0.72 -11.03 -13.27
C SER A 324 2.08 -10.37 -13.01
N ALA A 325 2.76 -10.75 -11.94
CA ALA A 325 4.10 -10.28 -11.57
C ALA A 325 5.22 -10.93 -12.38
N GLY A 326 4.94 -12.03 -13.10
CA GLY A 326 5.93 -12.81 -13.84
C GLY A 326 6.79 -13.70 -12.95
N LEU A 327 6.26 -14.16 -11.81
CA LEU A 327 6.90 -15.02 -10.82
C LEU A 327 6.23 -16.40 -10.74
N ASP A 328 5.47 -16.79 -11.78
CA ASP A 328 4.64 -18.00 -11.82
C ASP A 328 5.40 -19.28 -12.18
N ASP A 329 6.65 -19.18 -12.63
CA ASP A 329 7.52 -20.35 -12.84
C ASP A 329 7.68 -21.19 -11.56
N ARG A 330 7.59 -20.54 -10.39
CA ARG A 330 7.62 -21.23 -9.09
C ARG A 330 6.47 -22.19 -8.85
N ILE A 331 5.34 -21.99 -9.54
CA ILE A 331 4.17 -22.87 -9.44
C ILE A 331 4.47 -24.23 -10.09
N THR A 332 5.24 -24.25 -11.18
CA THR A 332 5.52 -25.48 -11.95
C THR A 332 6.87 -26.11 -11.63
N ASN A 333 7.82 -25.37 -11.07
CA ASN A 333 9.15 -25.87 -10.72
C ASN A 333 9.23 -26.56 -9.34
N GLY A 334 8.12 -26.68 -8.62
CA GLY A 334 8.02 -27.37 -7.32
C GLY A 334 8.45 -26.54 -6.11
N ARG A 335 8.63 -25.22 -6.25
CA ARG A 335 9.06 -24.34 -5.16
C ARG A 335 7.94 -23.89 -4.23
N VAL A 336 6.72 -23.73 -4.74
CA VAL A 336 5.58 -23.28 -3.91
C VAL A 336 5.35 -24.23 -2.74
N ASN A 337 5.05 -23.68 -1.56
CA ASN A 337 4.71 -24.48 -0.38
C ASN A 337 3.58 -25.50 -0.70
N PRO A 338 3.77 -26.80 -0.40
CA PRO A 338 2.84 -27.85 -0.81
C PRO A 338 1.39 -27.64 -0.35
N SER A 339 1.18 -27.08 0.85
CA SER A 339 -0.16 -26.84 1.39
C SER A 339 -0.93 -25.78 0.60
N LEU A 340 -0.23 -24.76 0.09
CA LEU A 340 -0.85 -23.74 -0.76
C LEU A 340 -1.18 -24.33 -2.14
N LEU A 341 -0.32 -25.18 -2.69
CA LEU A 341 -0.59 -25.85 -3.96
C LEU A 341 -1.80 -26.81 -3.86
N GLU A 342 -1.95 -27.51 -2.74
CA GLU A 342 -3.12 -28.35 -2.45
C GLU A 342 -4.41 -27.50 -2.37
N ALA A 343 -4.38 -26.39 -1.63
CA ALA A 343 -5.51 -25.46 -1.54
C ALA A 343 -5.89 -24.86 -2.91
N TYR A 344 -4.90 -24.53 -3.74
CA TYR A 344 -5.10 -24.03 -5.09
C TYR A 344 -5.81 -25.06 -6.00
N ASN A 345 -5.39 -26.33 -5.93
CA ASN A 345 -5.92 -27.41 -6.76
C ASN A 345 -7.26 -27.99 -6.27
N SER A 346 -7.62 -27.72 -5.02
CA SER A 346 -8.92 -28.12 -4.48
C SER A 346 -10.05 -27.40 -5.23
N ALA A 347 -11.06 -28.16 -5.65
CA ALA A 347 -12.16 -27.70 -6.50
C ALA A 347 -12.98 -26.60 -5.82
#